data_AF-A0A7X4Y623-F1
#
_entry.id   AF-A0A7X4Y623-F1
#
_cell.length_a   1.000
_cell.length_b   1.000
_cell.length_c   1.000
_cell.angle_alpha   90.00
_cell.angle_beta   90.00
_cell.angle_gamma   90.00
#
_symmetry.space_group_name_H-M   'P 1'
#
loop_
_entity.id
_entity.type
_entity.pdbx_description
1 polymer ?
#
loop_
_entity_poly.entity_id
_entity_poly.type
_entity_poly.pdbx_seq_one_letter_code
_entity_poly.pdbx_strand_id
1 'polypeptide(L)'
;MLFLREAAKAGAGIALLPSFLALANVTSGQLVRVMPRYTLSTTSLTMLHPRAQHAPRKVSAFRDVLIDFLQARPLSGPPSPS
;
A
#
# COMPACT_ATOMS: atom_id res chain seq x y z
N MET A 1 -1.71 5.11 11.26
CA MET A 1 -2.50 4.10 10.51
C MET A 1 -2.47 2.70 11.13
N LEU A 2 -1.52 2.33 12.00
CA LEU A 2 -1.54 1.00 12.64
C LEU A 2 -2.69 0.83 13.65
N PHE A 3 -3.01 1.88 14.41
CA PHE A 3 -4.08 1.87 15.42
C PHE A 3 -5.46 1.52 14.83
N LEU A 4 -5.85 2.12 13.70
CA LEU A 4 -7.12 1.83 13.03
C LEU A 4 -7.26 0.37 12.59
N ARG A 5 -6.15 -0.26 12.17
CA ARG A 5 -6.14 -1.69 11.82
C ARG A 5 -6.41 -2.56 13.03
N GLU A 6 -5.72 -2.30 14.14
CA GLU A 6 -5.89 -3.11 15.36
C GLU A 6 -7.26 -2.89 16.00
N ALA A 7 -7.80 -1.66 15.97
CA ALA A 7 -9.16 -1.39 16.40
C ALA A 7 -10.21 -2.15 15.55
N ALA A 8 -10.05 -2.18 14.23
CA ALA A 8 -10.94 -2.96 13.36
C ALA A 8 -10.82 -4.47 13.60
N LYS A 9 -9.60 -4.98 13.80
CA LYS A 9 -9.37 -6.39 14.18
C LYS A 9 -9.99 -6.73 15.52
N ALA A 10 -9.99 -5.81 16.48
CA ALA A 10 -10.61 -5.98 17.79
C ALA A 10 -12.14 -5.84 17.76
N GLY A 11 -12.76 -5.66 16.59
CA GLY A 11 -14.21 -5.52 16.45
C GLY A 11 -14.75 -4.17 16.90
N ALA A 12 -13.91 -3.14 17.06
CA ALA A 12 -14.33 -1.80 17.47
C ALA A 12 -15.08 -1.01 16.38
N GLY A 13 -15.27 -1.60 15.19
CA GLY A 13 -16.06 -1.03 14.09
C GLY A 13 -15.44 -1.21 12.71
N ILE A 14 -15.79 -0.31 11.80
CA ILE A 14 -15.32 -0.28 10.40
C ILE A 14 -14.16 0.71 10.30
N ALA A 15 -13.03 0.28 9.72
CA ALA A 15 -11.89 1.15 9.47
C ALA A 15 -11.55 1.22 7.97
N LEU A 16 -11.17 2.42 7.53
CA LEU A 16 -10.64 2.66 6.21
C LEU A 16 -9.14 2.35 6.20
N LEU A 17 -8.75 1.31 5.46
CA LEU A 17 -7.37 0.83 5.43
C LEU A 17 -6.84 0.79 3.99
N PRO A 18 -5.55 1.14 3.77
CA PRO A 18 -4.89 0.88 2.51
C PRO A 18 -4.95 -0.61 2.15
N SER A 19 -5.20 -0.90 0.87
CA SER A 19 -5.35 -2.28 0.38
C SER A 19 -4.20 -3.20 0.78
N PHE A 20 -2.94 -2.74 0.70
CA PHE A 20 -1.78 -3.55 1.11
C PHE A 20 -1.77 -3.95 2.60
N LEU A 21 -2.30 -3.12 3.50
CA LEU A 21 -2.40 -3.44 4.94
C LEU A 21 -3.60 -4.33 5.23
N ALA A 22 -4.69 -4.16 4.49
CA ALA A 22 -5.92 -4.93 4.67
C ALA A 22 -5.79 -6.34 4.07
N LEU A 23 -5.11 -6.48 2.92
CA LEU A 23 -5.09 -7.71 2.12
C LEU A 23 -4.70 -8.94 2.95
N ALA A 24 -3.61 -8.88 3.72
CA ALA A 24 -3.19 -10.00 4.56
C ALA A 24 -4.27 -10.42 5.58
N ASN A 25 -4.92 -9.45 6.23
CA ASN A 25 -5.95 -9.74 7.22
C ASN A 25 -7.24 -10.26 6.55
N VAL A 26 -7.58 -9.72 5.38
CA VAL A 26 -8.74 -10.17 4.58
C VAL A 26 -8.53 -11.60 4.09
N THR A 27 -7.35 -11.92 3.56
CA THR A 27 -7.01 -13.29 3.14
C THR A 27 -7.02 -14.27 4.32
N SER A 28 -6.61 -13.82 5.52
CA SER A 28 -6.68 -14.64 6.74
C SER A 28 -8.07 -14.73 7.39
N GLY A 29 -9.08 -14.04 6.84
CA GLY A 29 -10.44 -13.99 7.41
C GLY A 29 -10.59 -13.12 8.67
N GLN A 30 -9.53 -12.43 9.10
CA GLN A 30 -9.52 -11.54 10.26
C GLN A 30 -10.19 -10.18 9.99
N LEU A 31 -10.32 -9.79 8.72
CA LEU A 31 -11.06 -8.60 8.30
C LEU A 31 -11.96 -8.96 7.11
N VAL A 32 -13.11 -8.30 7.00
CA VAL A 32 -14.04 -8.46 5.87
C VAL A 32 -14.24 -7.11 5.19
N ARG A 33 -14.24 -7.10 3.85
CA ARG A 33 -14.52 -5.89 3.06
C ARG A 33 -16.02 -5.60 3.05
N VAL A 34 -16.44 -4.58 3.79
CA VAL A 34 -17.86 -4.22 3.95
C VAL A 34 -18.37 -3.15 2.97
N MET A 35 -17.47 -2.36 2.37
CA MET A 35 -17.84 -1.29 1.42
C MET A 35 -17.07 -1.45 0.10
N PRO A 36 -17.47 -2.38 -0.78
CA PRO A 36 -16.73 -2.68 -2.00
C PRO A 36 -16.78 -1.56 -3.06
N ARG A 37 -17.78 -0.67 -3.00
CA ARG A 37 -17.96 0.43 -3.95
C ARG A 37 -17.20 1.70 -3.58
N TYR A 38 -16.68 1.78 -2.36
CA TYR A 38 -15.86 2.91 -1.93
C TYR A 38 -14.39 2.57 -2.12
N THR A 39 -13.74 3.35 -2.98
CA THR A 39 -12.31 3.24 -3.27
C THR A 39 -11.70 4.61 -2.99
N LEU A 40 -10.69 4.65 -2.13
CA LEU A 40 -9.89 5.86 -1.97
C LEU A 40 -9.06 6.08 -3.23
N SER A 41 -8.97 7.33 -3.66
CA SER A 41 -8.03 7.74 -4.71
C SER A 41 -6.62 7.32 -4.33
N THR A 42 -5.97 6.64 -5.25
CA THR A 42 -4.64 6.05 -5.08
C THR A 42 -3.66 7.11 -4.60
N THR A 43 -3.16 6.99 -3.36
CA THR A 43 -2.11 7.89 -2.87
C THR A 43 -0.84 7.64 -3.69
N SER A 44 -0.31 8.69 -4.33
CA SER A 44 0.95 8.60 -5.07
C SER A 44 2.10 8.32 -4.11
N LEU A 45 2.91 7.30 -4.41
CA LEU A 45 4.14 7.02 -3.69
C LEU A 45 5.26 7.86 -4.29
N THR A 46 5.75 8.85 -3.53
CA THR A 46 6.87 9.70 -3.99
C THR A 46 8.17 9.22 -3.36
N MET A 47 9.11 8.78 -4.18
CA MET A 47 10.46 8.47 -3.75
C MET A 47 11.28 9.76 -3.69
N LEU A 48 11.56 10.25 -2.49
CA LEU A 48 12.40 11.42 -2.26
C LEU A 48 13.84 10.97 -2.02
N HIS A 49 14.72 11.26 -2.97
CA HIS A 49 16.17 11.15 -2.79
C HIS A 49 16.83 12.51 -2.97
N PRO A 50 17.79 12.88 -2.10
CA PRO A 50 18.60 14.08 -2.32
C PRO A 50 19.36 13.91 -3.63
N ARG A 51 19.35 14.95 -4.47
CA ARG A 51 20.13 15.00 -5.73
C ARG A 51 21.62 14.99 -5.39
N ALA A 52 22.19 13.81 -5.18
CA ALA A 52 23.63 13.62 -5.18
C ALA A 52 24.09 13.58 -6.65
N GLN A 53 24.95 14.53 -7.06
CA GLN A 53 25.56 14.57 -8.41
C GLN A 53 26.22 13.23 -8.80
N HIS A 54 26.57 12.40 -7.82
CA HIS A 54 27.07 11.05 -7.98
C HIS A 54 26.22 10.10 -7.14
N ALA A 55 25.03 9.73 -7.64
CA ALA A 55 24.28 8.63 -7.04
C ALA A 55 25.17 7.36 -7.11
N PRO A 56 25.56 6.76 -5.97
CA PRO A 56 26.34 5.53 -5.99
C PRO A 56 25.59 4.48 -6.79
N ARG A 57 26.25 3.68 -7.63
CA ARG A 57 25.61 2.59 -8.43
C ARG A 57 24.65 1.73 -7.61
N LYS A 58 24.93 1.54 -6.31
CA LYS A 58 24.09 0.82 -5.36
C LYS A 58 22.70 1.46 -5.16
N VAL A 59 22.58 2.78 -5.18
CA VAL A 59 21.30 3.50 -5.03
C VAL A 59 20.46 3.39 -6.29
N SER A 60 21.08 3.50 -7.48
CA SER A 60 20.37 3.28 -8.75
C SER A 60 19.91 1.84 -8.89
N ALA A 61 20.77 0.86 -8.57
CA ALA A 61 20.39 -0.55 -8.56
C ALA A 61 19.26 -0.83 -7.55
N PHE A 62 19.32 -0.22 -6.36
CA PHE A 62 18.24 -0.33 -5.37
C PHE A 62 16.94 0.29 -5.89
N ARG A 63 17.00 1.46 -6.55
CA ARG A 63 15.83 2.09 -7.17
C ARG A 63 15.22 1.18 -8.23
N ASP A 64 16.03 0.61 -9.10
CA ASP A 64 15.56 -0.23 -10.21
C ASP A 64 14.92 -1.51 -9.65
N VAL A 65 15.54 -2.15 -8.65
CA VAL A 65 14.94 -3.29 -7.91
C VAL A 65 13.63 -2.89 -7.22
N LEU A 66 13.55 -1.69 -6.65
CA LEU A 66 12.35 -1.21 -5.99
C LEU A 66 11.21 -0.97 -6.99
N ILE A 67 11.52 -0.44 -8.17
CA ILE A 67 10.56 -0.24 -9.26
C ILE A 67 10.04 -1.60 -9.73
N ASP A 68 10.91 -2.57 -10.01
CA ASP A 68 10.52 -3.91 -10.44
C ASP A 68 9.64 -4.60 -9.39
N PHE A 69 10.00 -4.49 -8.10
CA PHE A 69 9.23 -5.05 -7.00
C PHE A 69 7.83 -4.41 -6.89
N LEU A 70 7.74 -3.08 -7.03
CA LEU A 70 6.49 -2.34 -6.98
C LEU A 70 5.61 -2.56 -8.23
N GLN A 71 6.21 -2.86 -9.39
CA GLN A 71 5.48 -3.29 -10.58
C GLN A 71 4.91 -4.71 -10.41
N ALA A 72 5.66 -5.63 -9.80
CA ALA A 72 5.20 -6.99 -9.54
C ALA A 72 4.14 -7.04 -8.43
N ARG A 73 4.23 -6.15 -7.45
CA ARG A 73 3.28 -6.00 -6.33
C ARG A 73 2.90 -4.53 -6.16
N PRO A 74 1.98 -4.01 -6.99
CA PRO A 74 1.47 -2.67 -6.79
C PRO A 74 0.85 -2.59 -5.39
N LEU A 75 1.27 -1.58 -4.63
CA LEU A 75 0.73 -1.28 -3.29
C LEU A 75 -0.74 -0.82 -3.36
N SER A 76 -1.20 -0.50 -4.57
CA SER A 76 -2.57 -0.17 -4.92
C SER A 76 -3.30 -1.38 -5.48
N GLY A 77 -4.49 -1.67 -4.95
CA GLY A 77 -5.49 -2.47 -5.66
C GLY A 77 -5.82 -1.85 -7.03
N PRO A 78 -6.37 -2.64 -7.97
CA PRO A 78 -6.59 -2.22 -9.35
C PRO A 78 -7.34 -0.88 -9.40
N PRO A 79 -6.94 0.06 -10.29
CA PRO A 79 -7.68 1.30 -10.47
C PRO A 79 -9.12 0.94 -10.84
N SER A 80 -10.09 1.50 -10.10
CA SER A 80 -11.50 1.36 -10.46
C SER A 80 -11.68 1.92 -11.87
N PRO A 81 -12.22 1.14 -12.83
CA PRO A 81 -12.66 1.72 -14.09
C PRO A 81 -13.82 2.68 -13.76
N SER A 82 -13.68 3.92 -14.24
CA SER A 82 -14.76 4.89 -14.37
C SER A 82 -15.81 4.39 -15.35
#